data_AF-A0A2P2MAI5-F1
#
_entry.id   AF-A0A2P2MAI5-F1
#
_cell.length_a   1.000
_cell.length_b   1.000
_cell.length_c   1.000
_cell.angle_alpha   90.00
_cell.angle_beta   90.00
_cell.angle_gamma   90.00
#
_symmetry.space_group_name_H-M   'P 1'
#
loop_
_entity.id
_entity.type
_entity.pdbx_description
1 polymer ?
#
loop_
_entity_poly.entity_id
_entity_poly.type
_entity_poly.pdbx_seq_one_letter_code
_entity_poly.pdbx_strand_id
1 'polypeptide(L)'
;MLASHIVGAFWYLLAVERRDTCWQELVCTDAVRCNKNFLYCGNQRMDGYDAWASASGASLQVNCSADGSNGAFDFGIYQNALSSDIVSSMKFISKYCYCLWWGLQNLR
;
A
#
# COMPACT_ATOMS: atom_id res chain seq x y z
N MET A 1 14.70 -22.31 2.58
CA MET A 1 13.67 -22.32 1.52
C MET A 1 12.27 -22.14 2.12
N LEU A 2 11.79 -23.00 3.02
CA LEU A 2 10.47 -22.79 3.66
C LEU A 2 10.42 -21.56 4.58
N ALA A 3 11.40 -21.40 5.47
CA ALA A 3 11.47 -20.25 6.38
C ALA A 3 11.53 -18.90 5.63
N SER A 4 12.32 -18.82 4.55
CA SER A 4 12.40 -17.63 3.70
C SER A 4 11.11 -17.33 2.96
N HIS A 5 10.35 -18.36 2.56
CA HIS A 5 9.01 -18.18 2.02
C HIS A 5 8.06 -17.58 3.05
N ILE A 6 8.05 -18.13 4.27
CA ILE A 6 7.18 -17.66 5.35
C ILE A 6 7.51 -16.20 5.69
N VAL A 7 8.78 -15.88 5.92
CA VAL A 7 9.23 -14.53 6.25
C VAL A 7 8.94 -13.55 5.10
N GLY A 8 9.22 -13.93 3.86
CA GLY A 8 8.94 -13.11 2.69
C GLY A 8 7.43 -12.85 2.47
N ALA A 9 6.59 -13.86 2.73
CA ALA A 9 5.13 -13.74 2.61
C ALA A 9 4.55 -12.81 3.69
N PHE A 10 5.01 -12.94 4.93
CA PHE A 10 4.62 -12.02 6.00
C PHE A 10 5.08 -10.60 5.71
N TRP A 11 6.33 -10.42 5.25
CA TRP A 11 6.84 -9.11 4.86
C TRP A 11 6.00 -8.46 3.77
N TYR A 12 5.58 -9.21 2.75
CA TYR A 12 4.67 -8.71 1.72
C TYR A 12 3.30 -8.31 2.28
N LEU A 13 2.70 -9.16 3.12
CA LEU A 13 1.39 -8.90 3.71
C LEU A 13 1.42 -7.64 4.58
N LEU A 14 2.45 -7.49 5.42
CA LEU A 14 2.64 -6.32 6.26
C LEU A 14 2.93 -5.05 5.42
N ALA A 15 3.58 -5.17 4.26
CA ALA A 15 3.74 -4.05 3.34
C ALA A 15 2.39 -3.55 2.77
N VAL A 16 1.48 -4.47 2.47
CA VAL A 16 0.10 -4.15 2.03
C VAL A 16 -0.67 -3.45 3.16
N GLU A 17 -0.64 -4.01 4.37
CA GLU A 17 -1.30 -3.41 5.55
C GLU A 17 -0.74 -2.03 5.88
N ARG A 18 0.56 -1.83 5.70
CA ARG A 18 1.19 -0.51 5.92
C ARG A 18 0.73 0.52 4.88
N ARG A 19 0.50 0.11 3.62
CA ARG A 19 -0.12 0.97 2.61
C ARG A 19 -1.57 1.29 2.93
N ASP A 20 -2.34 0.31 3.40
CA ASP A 20 -3.72 0.54 3.85
C ASP A 20 -3.78 1.52 5.03
N THR A 21 -2.88 1.37 6.01
CA THR A 21 -2.76 2.30 7.14
C THR A 21 -2.51 3.73 6.67
N CYS A 22 -1.58 3.92 5.72
CA CYS A 22 -1.33 5.23 5.13
C CYS A 22 -2.60 5.84 4.55
N TRP A 23 -3.34 5.08 3.76
CA TRP A 23 -4.59 5.54 3.20
C TRP A 23 -5.62 5.87 4.28
N GLN A 24 -5.79 5.04 5.30
CA GLN A 24 -6.75 5.29 6.37
C GLN A 24 -6.42 6.55 7.19
N GLU A 25 -5.14 6.88 7.37
CA GLU A 25 -4.68 8.06 8.10
C GLU A 25 -4.78 9.35 7.26
N LEU A 26 -4.54 9.25 5.94
CA LEU A 26 -4.33 10.43 5.09
C LEU A 26 -5.43 10.68 4.06
N VAL A 27 -6.36 9.74 3.84
CA VAL A 27 -7.38 9.87 2.79
C VAL A 27 -8.22 11.11 2.96
N CYS A 28 -8.47 11.54 4.21
CA CYS A 28 -9.24 12.74 4.51
C CYS A 28 -9.02 13.22 5.95
N THR A 29 -8.59 14.47 6.09
CA THR A 29 -8.55 15.18 7.38
C THR A 29 -9.92 15.70 7.82
N ASP A 30 -10.90 15.78 6.91
CA ASP A 30 -12.26 16.26 7.19
C ASP A 30 -13.26 15.09 7.23
N ALA A 31 -13.62 14.68 8.45
CA ALA A 31 -14.45 13.51 8.72
C ALA A 31 -15.91 13.66 8.23
N VAL A 32 -16.39 14.88 8.00
CA VAL A 32 -17.80 15.14 7.66
C VAL A 32 -18.11 14.84 6.19
N ARG A 33 -17.11 14.95 5.31
CA ARG A 33 -17.29 14.83 3.84
C ARG A 33 -16.69 13.57 3.25
N CYS A 34 -16.02 12.76 4.06
CA CYS A 34 -15.21 11.67 3.56
C CYS A 34 -15.55 10.31 4.16
N ASN A 35 -15.96 9.40 3.27
CA ASN A 35 -16.28 8.04 3.63
C ASN A 35 -15.10 7.11 3.31
N LYS A 36 -14.46 6.56 4.34
CA LYS A 36 -13.35 5.60 4.19
C LYS A 36 -13.75 4.33 3.44
N ASN A 37 -15.04 3.99 3.37
CA ASN A 37 -15.51 2.83 2.62
C ASN A 37 -15.16 2.96 1.12
N PHE A 38 -15.10 4.17 0.57
CA PHE A 38 -14.76 4.39 -0.84
C PHE A 38 -13.30 4.03 -1.19
N LEU A 39 -12.44 3.84 -0.18
CA LEU A 39 -11.08 3.35 -0.37
C LEU A 39 -11.05 1.90 -0.87
N TYR A 40 -12.08 1.12 -0.55
CA TYR A 40 -12.16 -0.30 -0.88
C TYR A 40 -13.01 -0.54 -2.13
N CYS A 41 -12.59 -1.54 -2.91
CA CYS A 41 -13.30 -1.96 -4.11
C CYS A 41 -14.75 -2.37 -3.81
N GLY A 42 -15.67 -2.07 -4.72
CA GLY A 42 -17.09 -2.42 -4.61
C GLY A 42 -18.00 -1.23 -4.29
N ASN A 43 -17.44 -0.12 -3.83
CA ASN A 43 -18.19 1.07 -3.45
C ASN A 43 -18.21 2.17 -4.54
N GLN A 44 -17.68 1.88 -5.74
CA GLN A 44 -17.53 2.90 -6.80
C GLN A 44 -18.85 3.38 -7.41
N ARG A 45 -19.95 2.66 -7.16
CA ARG A 45 -21.30 3.00 -7.69
C ARG A 45 -22.20 3.67 -6.66
N MET A 46 -21.68 3.94 -5.47
CA MET A 46 -22.44 4.59 -4.40
C MET A 46 -22.46 6.10 -4.60
N ASP A 47 -23.55 6.72 -4.16
CA ASP A 47 -23.67 8.17 -4.18
C ASP A 47 -22.55 8.83 -3.38
N GLY A 48 -21.91 9.85 -3.97
CA GLY A 48 -20.80 10.58 -3.36
C GLY A 48 -19.40 10.04 -3.67
N TYR A 49 -19.26 8.93 -4.40
CA TYR A 49 -17.95 8.40 -4.79
C TYR A 49 -17.15 9.39 -5.67
N ASP A 50 -17.77 10.04 -6.66
CA ASP A 50 -17.07 10.98 -7.55
C ASP A 50 -16.54 12.21 -6.82
N ALA A 51 -17.34 12.74 -5.88
CA ALA A 51 -16.93 13.85 -5.01
C ALA A 51 -15.78 13.42 -4.08
N TRP A 52 -15.84 12.20 -3.53
CA TRP A 52 -14.76 11.64 -2.75
C TRP A 52 -13.49 11.41 -3.58
N ALA A 53 -13.61 10.84 -4.78
CA ALA A 53 -12.46 10.51 -5.63
C ALA A 53 -11.71 11.77 -6.06
N SER A 54 -12.43 12.85 -6.39
CA SER A 54 -11.84 14.15 -6.71
C SER A 54 -11.17 14.82 -5.52
N ALA A 55 -11.75 14.73 -4.31
CA ALA A 55 -11.18 15.33 -3.11
C ALA A 55 -9.98 14.54 -2.55
N SER A 56 -10.06 13.20 -2.58
CA SER A 56 -9.14 12.30 -1.87
C SER A 56 -8.00 11.81 -2.77
N GLY A 57 -8.24 11.66 -4.08
CA GLY A 57 -7.30 11.01 -5.00
C GLY A 57 -5.92 11.65 -5.06
N ALA A 58 -5.87 12.98 -5.16
CA ALA A 58 -4.60 13.72 -5.17
C ALA A 58 -3.85 13.63 -3.82
N SER A 59 -4.58 13.71 -2.70
CA SER A 59 -4.00 13.63 -1.36
C SER A 59 -3.41 12.24 -1.05
N LEU A 60 -4.11 11.18 -1.45
CA LEU A 60 -3.65 9.79 -1.36
C LEU A 60 -2.39 9.56 -2.20
N GLN A 61 -2.40 10.05 -3.44
CA GLN A 61 -1.27 9.85 -4.36
C GLN A 61 0.00 10.56 -3.86
N VAL A 62 -0.13 11.78 -3.33
CA VAL A 62 1.03 12.54 -2.83
C VAL A 62 1.49 11.99 -1.48
N ASN A 63 0.59 11.82 -0.51
CA ASN A 63 0.98 11.52 0.87
C ASN A 63 1.35 10.04 1.09
N CYS A 64 0.80 9.13 0.27
CA CYS A 64 1.08 7.69 0.34
C CYS A 64 1.96 7.17 -0.80
N SER A 65 2.69 8.07 -1.48
CA SER A 65 3.71 7.65 -2.43
C SER A 65 4.91 7.03 -1.70
N ALA A 66 5.39 5.91 -2.23
CA ALA A 66 6.64 5.29 -1.79
C ALA A 66 7.85 5.79 -2.60
N ASP A 67 7.66 6.77 -3.48
CA ASP A 67 8.79 7.45 -4.13
C ASP A 67 9.32 8.51 -3.15
N GLY A 68 10.55 8.29 -2.67
CA GLY A 68 11.15 8.96 -1.50
C GLY A 68 11.37 10.46 -1.61
N SER A 69 10.76 11.14 -2.58
CA SER A 69 10.86 12.58 -2.76
C SER A 69 9.78 13.39 -2.04
N ASN A 70 8.61 12.82 -1.72
CA ASN A 70 7.46 13.61 -1.19
C ASN A 70 6.46 12.87 -0.28
N GLY A 71 6.71 11.62 0.13
CA GLY A 71 5.77 10.87 0.97
C GLY A 71 5.73 11.38 2.42
N ALA A 72 4.57 11.85 2.89
CA ALA A 72 4.38 12.29 4.27
C ALA A 72 4.35 11.13 5.28
N PHE A 73 4.22 9.89 4.81
CA PHE A 73 4.04 8.69 5.62
C PHE A 73 5.29 7.80 5.66
N ASP A 74 5.68 7.35 6.84
CA ASP A 74 6.82 6.46 7.03
C ASP A 74 6.43 4.98 6.85
N PHE A 75 6.90 4.39 5.76
CA PHE A 75 6.73 2.96 5.47
C PHE A 75 7.85 2.07 6.02
N GLY A 76 8.92 2.64 6.57
CA GLY A 76 10.05 1.92 7.16
C GLY A 76 10.62 0.82 6.25
N ILE A 77 10.74 -0.40 6.79
CA ILE A 77 11.28 -1.57 6.06
C ILE A 77 10.46 -2.01 4.84
N TYR A 78 9.24 -1.49 4.69
CA TYR A 78 8.34 -1.81 3.57
C TYR A 78 8.45 -0.81 2.42
N GLN A 79 9.18 0.30 2.60
CA GLN A 79 9.40 1.31 1.56
C GLN A 79 9.84 0.66 0.24
N ASN A 80 10.82 -0.26 0.31
CA ASN A 80 11.36 -0.95 -0.86
C ASN A 80 10.32 -1.80 -1.59
N ALA A 81 9.37 -2.41 -0.87
CA ALA A 81 8.30 -3.20 -1.47
C ALA A 81 7.37 -2.33 -2.32
N LEU A 82 7.12 -1.13 -1.83
CA LEU A 82 6.17 -0.18 -2.38
C LEU A 82 6.79 0.65 -3.51
N SER A 83 8.06 1.04 -3.39
CA SER A 83 8.83 1.76 -4.42
C SER A 83 9.20 0.86 -5.60
N SER A 84 9.41 -0.43 -5.36
CA SER A 84 9.62 -1.43 -6.43
C SER A 84 8.32 -1.82 -7.14
N ASP A 85 7.19 -1.21 -6.76
CA ASP A 85 5.84 -1.46 -7.27
C ASP A 85 5.37 -2.92 -7.17
N ILE A 86 6.00 -3.72 -6.32
CA ILE A 86 5.67 -5.14 -6.17
C ILE A 86 4.30 -5.29 -5.54
N VAL A 87 3.95 -4.42 -4.60
CA VAL A 87 2.64 -4.41 -3.95
C VAL A 87 1.53 -4.22 -4.99
N SER A 88 1.68 -3.29 -5.94
CA SER A 88 0.68 -3.02 -6.99
C SER A 88 0.77 -3.97 -8.18
N SER A 89 1.90 -4.64 -8.40
CA SER A 89 2.13 -5.52 -9.55
C SER A 89 1.22 -6.75 -9.55
N MET A 90 0.64 -7.04 -10.72
CA MET A 90 -0.13 -8.26 -10.99
C MET A 90 0.74 -9.45 -11.45
N LYS A 91 2.05 -9.25 -11.63
CA LYS A 91 2.96 -10.31 -12.09
C LYS A 91 3.37 -11.22 -10.94
N PHE A 92 2.67 -12.35 -10.79
CA PHE A 92 2.86 -13.29 -9.68
C PHE A 92 4.33 -13.74 -9.49
N ILE A 93 5.00 -14.19 -10.57
CA ILE A 93 6.38 -14.71 -10.46
C ILE A 93 7.35 -13.65 -9.95
N SER A 94 7.22 -12.40 -10.43
CA SER A 94 8.07 -11.29 -9.99
C SER A 94 7.85 -10.99 -8.51
N LYS A 95 6.58 -10.92 -8.07
CA LYS A 95 6.22 -10.73 -6.67
C LYS A 95 6.78 -11.85 -5.79
N TYR A 96 6.57 -13.10 -6.19
CA TYR A 96 7.03 -14.28 -5.46
C TYR A 96 8.55 -14.33 -5.31
N CYS A 97 9.30 -14.20 -6.41
CA CYS A 97 10.76 -14.25 -6.39
C CYS A 97 11.35 -13.10 -5.56
N TYR A 98 10.76 -11.91 -5.62
CA TYR A 98 11.25 -10.78 -4.82
C TYR A 98 11.00 -10.97 -3.33
N CYS A 99 9.81 -11.42 -2.93
CA CYS A 99 9.50 -11.67 -1.53
C CYS A 99 10.37 -12.80 -0.97
N LEU A 100 10.61 -13.86 -1.76
CA LEU A 100 11.52 -14.94 -1.41
C LEU A 100 12.96 -14.42 -1.24
N TRP A 101 13.43 -13.59 -2.18
CA TRP A 101 14.75 -12.96 -2.12
C TRP A 101 14.91 -12.12 -0.85
N TRP A 102 13.93 -11.26 -0.54
CA TRP A 102 13.94 -10.46 0.68
C TRP A 102 13.97 -11.34 1.94
N GLY A 103 13.16 -12.40 1.98
CA GLY A 103 13.16 -13.36 3.08
C GLY A 103 14.47 -14.12 3.25
N LEU A 104 15.15 -14.47 2.14
CA LEU A 104 16.49 -15.08 2.15
C LEU A 104 17.54 -14.11 2.70
N GLN A 105 17.48 -12.84 2.32
CA GLN A 105 18.42 -11.82 2.77
C GLN A 105 18.38 -11.60 4.28
N ASN A 106 17.21 -11.71 4.91
CA ASN A 106 17.01 -11.46 6.34
C ASN A 106 17.18 -12.71 7.23
N LEU A 107 17.29 -13.90 6.65
CA LEU A 107 17.49 -15.18 7.37
C LEU A 107 18.93 -15.70 7.31
N ARG A 108 19.84 -14.92 6.70
CA ARG A 108 21.26 -15.21 6.65
C ARG A 108 21.99 -14.51 7.78
#